data_AF-A0A5V1IQR1-F1
#
_entry.id   AF-A0A5V1IQR1-F1
#
_cell.length_a   1.000
_cell.length_b   1.000
_cell.length_c   1.000
_cell.angle_alpha   90.00
_cell.angle_beta   90.00
_cell.angle_gamma   90.00
#
_symmetry.space_group_name_H-M   'P 1'
#
loop_
_entity.id
_entity.type
_entity.pdbx_description
1 polymer ?
#
loop_
_entity_poly.entity_id
_entity_poly.type
_entity_poly.pdbx_seq_one_letter_code
_entity_poly.pdbx_strand_id
1 'polypeptide(L)'
;MKRYFVGLGLMLLCLTGTAQAASAECEGNFVNPITDVCWECIFPVTIGNVPVAKGRQPDTPNPSMPIQFCPVGILYRVGLAIGYWEPMALTDVTRSPYCMVNL
;
A
#
# COMPACT_ATOMS: atom_id res chain seq x y z
N MET A 1 -45.94 -44.63 9.67
CA MET A 1 -45.87 -43.23 9.14
C MET A 1 -44.79 -42.39 9.82
N LYS A 2 -44.72 -42.28 11.16
CA LYS A 2 -43.68 -41.50 11.89
C LYS A 2 -42.22 -41.84 11.52
N ARG A 3 -41.89 -43.12 11.29
CA ARG A 3 -40.53 -43.57 10.93
C ARG A 3 -40.06 -43.07 9.55
N TYR A 4 -40.97 -42.95 8.59
CA TYR A 4 -40.65 -42.44 7.25
C TYR A 4 -40.47 -40.92 7.26
N PHE A 5 -41.26 -40.20 8.07
CA PHE A 5 -41.07 -38.75 8.29
C PHE A 5 -39.74 -38.42 8.95
N VAL A 6 -39.28 -39.24 9.90
CA VAL A 6 -37.96 -39.08 10.56
C VAL A 6 -36.82 -39.34 9.56
N GLY A 7 -36.92 -40.40 8.76
CA GLY A 7 -35.92 -40.70 7.73
C GLY A 7 -35.83 -39.61 6.65
N LEU A 8 -36.98 -39.08 6.21
CA LEU A 8 -37.03 -38.01 5.22
C LEU A 8 -36.46 -36.70 5.78
N GLY A 9 -36.78 -36.37 7.04
CA GLY A 9 -36.22 -35.20 7.72
C GLY A 9 -34.69 -35.28 7.89
N LEU A 10 -34.15 -36.46 8.19
CA LEU A 10 -32.70 -36.66 8.30
C LEU A 10 -32.00 -36.52 6.94
N MET A 11 -32.63 -37.03 5.87
CA MET A 11 -32.08 -36.96 4.51
C MET A 11 -32.08 -35.53 3.97
N LEU A 12 -33.12 -34.74 4.25
CA LEU A 12 -33.15 -33.30 3.93
C LEU A 12 -32.10 -32.50 4.70
N LEU A 13 -31.78 -32.87 5.95
CA LEU A 13 -30.75 -32.20 6.75
C LEU A 13 -29.32 -32.45 6.21
N CYS A 14 -29.07 -33.60 5.58
CA CYS A 14 -27.79 -33.92 4.95
C CYS A 14 -27.59 -33.22 3.60
N LEU A 15 -28.65 -32.73 2.95
CA LEU A 15 -28.60 -32.04 1.66
C LEU A 15 -28.32 -30.53 1.78
N THR A 16 -28.42 -29.94 2.97
CA THR A 16 -28.30 -28.49 3.18
C THR A 16 -26.91 -28.00 3.59
N GLY A 17 -25.87 -28.84 3.51
CA GLY A 17 -24.61 -28.62 4.22
C GLY A 17 -23.34 -28.64 3.38
N THR A 18 -23.25 -27.89 2.27
CA THR A 18 -21.95 -27.48 1.73
C THR A 18 -21.74 -26.01 2.03
N ALA A 19 -21.27 -25.71 3.25
CA ALA A 19 -20.72 -24.40 3.54
C ALA A 19 -19.41 -24.26 2.76
N GLN A 20 -19.47 -23.64 1.59
CA GLN A 20 -18.27 -23.18 0.89
C GLN A 20 -17.66 -22.08 1.74
N ALA A 21 -16.52 -22.35 2.38
CA ALA A 21 -15.66 -21.30 2.88
C ALA A 21 -15.15 -20.54 1.66
N ALA A 22 -15.74 -19.37 1.37
CA ALA A 22 -15.20 -18.45 0.39
C ALA A 22 -13.95 -17.80 1.00
N SER A 23 -12.83 -18.52 1.03
CA SER A 23 -11.54 -17.86 1.16
C SER A 23 -11.33 -17.04 -0.11
N ALA A 24 -11.05 -15.74 0.03
CA ALA A 24 -10.49 -15.00 -1.10
C ALA A 24 -9.27 -15.78 -1.60
N GLU A 25 -9.21 -16.11 -2.88
CA GLU A 25 -7.99 -16.66 -3.47
C GLU A 25 -6.88 -15.64 -3.20
N CYS A 26 -5.86 -16.04 -2.43
CA CYS A 26 -4.74 -15.15 -2.12
C CYS A 26 -3.87 -15.04 -3.38
N GLU A 27 -4.18 -14.08 -4.26
CA GLU A 27 -3.34 -13.80 -5.42
C GLU A 27 -2.21 -12.85 -5.02
N GLY A 28 -1.01 -13.41 -4.90
CA GLY A 28 0.21 -12.67 -4.59
C GLY A 28 0.76 -11.94 -5.80
N ASN A 29 1.21 -10.71 -5.60
CA ASN A 29 1.90 -9.92 -6.62
C ASN A 29 3.05 -9.18 -5.95
N PHE A 30 4.28 -9.68 -6.14
CA PHE A 30 5.46 -9.00 -5.66
C PHE A 30 5.70 -7.73 -6.49
N VAL A 31 5.97 -6.62 -5.82
CA VAL A 31 6.09 -5.32 -6.48
C VAL A 31 7.28 -5.29 -7.44
N ASN A 32 7.00 -5.02 -8.72
CA ASN A 32 8.02 -4.75 -9.71
C ASN A 32 8.35 -3.25 -9.74
N PRO A 33 9.55 -2.82 -9.34
CA PRO A 33 9.91 -1.41 -9.30
C PRO A 33 9.89 -0.74 -10.69
N ILE A 34 9.96 -1.51 -11.78
CA ILE A 34 9.97 -0.95 -13.14
C ILE A 34 8.56 -0.59 -13.60
N THR A 35 7.58 -1.47 -13.36
CA THR A 35 6.22 -1.34 -13.91
C THR A 35 5.19 -0.82 -12.93
N ASP A 36 5.36 -1.12 -11.63
CA ASP A 36 4.30 -0.92 -10.63
C ASP A 36 4.51 0.37 -9.83
N VAL A 37 5.67 1.01 -10.01
CA VAL A 37 5.97 2.32 -9.42
C VAL A 37 5.66 3.41 -10.44
N CYS A 38 4.86 4.39 -10.03
CA CYS A 38 4.63 5.59 -10.82
C CYS A 38 5.87 6.51 -10.75
N TRP A 39 6.81 6.35 -11.67
CA TRP A 39 8.01 7.19 -11.75
C TRP A 39 7.71 8.67 -12.09
N GLU A 40 6.63 8.93 -12.82
CA GLU A 40 6.15 10.30 -13.07
C GLU A 40 5.64 10.97 -11.78
N CYS A 41 5.20 10.18 -10.80
CA CYS A 41 4.65 10.68 -9.54
C CYS A 41 5.74 11.21 -8.59
N ILE A 42 7.02 11.00 -8.88
CA ILE A 42 8.15 11.59 -8.14
C ILE A 42 8.13 13.13 -8.26
N PHE A 43 7.62 13.65 -9.36
CA PHE A 43 7.59 15.07 -9.65
C PHE A 43 6.40 15.78 -8.98
N PRO A 44 6.51 17.10 -8.70
CA PRO A 44 7.63 17.98 -9.03
C PRO A 44 8.86 17.78 -8.15
N VAL A 45 10.05 18.07 -8.72
CA VAL A 45 11.30 18.17 -7.95
C VAL A 45 11.62 19.64 -7.75
N THR A 46 11.81 20.05 -6.50
CA THR A 46 12.11 21.41 -6.09
C THR A 46 13.41 21.49 -5.29
N ILE A 47 14.12 22.62 -5.38
CA ILE A 47 15.25 22.94 -4.51
C ILE A 47 14.93 24.28 -3.84
N GLY A 48 14.74 24.26 -2.52
CA GLY A 48 14.06 25.37 -1.84
C GLY A 48 12.66 25.58 -2.43
N ASN A 49 12.30 26.83 -2.77
CA ASN A 49 11.02 27.14 -3.42
C ASN A 49 11.08 27.16 -4.95
N VAL A 50 12.19 26.72 -5.56
CA VAL A 50 12.39 26.77 -7.01
C VAL A 50 12.12 25.38 -7.62
N PRO A 51 11.13 25.24 -8.52
CA PRO A 51 10.90 23.98 -9.23
C PRO A 51 11.98 23.75 -10.30
N VAL A 52 12.76 22.69 -10.14
CA VAL A 52 13.80 22.27 -11.10
C VAL A 52 13.25 21.27 -12.12
N ALA A 53 12.25 20.48 -11.74
CA ALA A 53 11.50 19.63 -12.66
C ALA A 53 10.01 19.71 -12.34
N LYS A 54 9.19 19.93 -13.36
CA LYS A 54 7.74 20.09 -13.23
C LYS A 54 7.07 18.72 -13.18
N GLY A 55 5.99 18.63 -12.41
CA GLY A 55 5.14 17.45 -12.30
C GLY A 55 3.67 17.84 -12.29
N ARG A 56 2.80 16.83 -12.44
CA ARG A 56 1.34 17.01 -12.35
C ARG A 56 0.81 16.85 -10.94
N GLN A 57 1.59 16.24 -10.05
CA GLN A 57 1.19 15.97 -8.67
C GLN A 57 1.21 17.26 -7.85
N PRO A 58 0.30 17.43 -6.86
CA PRO A 58 0.40 18.53 -5.91
C PRO A 58 1.73 18.50 -5.16
N ASP A 59 2.23 19.70 -4.90
CA ASP A 59 3.42 19.94 -4.08
C ASP A 59 3.00 20.63 -2.78
N THR A 60 3.78 20.40 -1.73
CA THR A 60 3.59 21.11 -0.46
C THR A 60 4.44 22.39 -0.44
N PRO A 61 4.11 23.38 0.40
CA PRO A 61 4.91 24.60 0.48
C PRO A 61 6.36 24.29 0.89
N ASN A 62 7.29 24.49 -0.05
CA ASN A 62 8.71 24.25 0.18
C ASN A 62 9.40 25.48 0.80
N PRO A 63 10.45 25.30 1.62
CA PRO A 63 11.17 26.40 2.26
C PRO A 63 11.88 27.29 1.24
N SER A 64 11.85 28.61 1.43
CA SER A 64 12.46 29.56 0.48
C SER A 64 13.99 29.46 0.41
N MET A 65 14.65 29.07 1.51
CA MET A 65 16.10 28.92 1.55
C MET A 65 16.49 27.49 1.15
N PRO A 66 17.22 27.29 0.05
CA PRO A 66 17.63 25.95 -0.40
C PRO A 66 18.73 25.35 0.49
N ILE A 67 19.53 26.17 1.17
CA ILE A 67 20.57 25.71 2.10
C ILE A 67 19.97 25.61 3.50
N GLN A 68 20.12 24.45 4.14
CA GLN A 68 19.68 24.22 5.50
C GLN A 68 20.83 23.78 6.40
N PHE A 69 20.82 24.22 7.65
CA PHE A 69 21.78 23.79 8.66
C PHE A 69 21.10 22.79 9.59
N CYS A 70 21.51 21.53 9.55
CA CYS A 70 20.97 20.50 10.42
C CYS A 70 21.95 20.25 11.58
N PRO A 71 21.49 20.24 12.85
CA PRO A 71 22.36 19.95 13.98
C PRO A 71 22.78 18.46 13.98
N VAL A 72 24.05 18.21 14.30
CA VAL A 72 24.65 16.89 14.49
C VAL A 72 25.50 16.93 15.76
N GLY A 73 24.85 16.79 16.92
CA GLY A 73 25.50 16.98 18.21
C GLY A 73 25.92 18.44 18.43
N ILE A 74 27.22 18.68 18.63
CA ILE A 74 27.83 20.03 18.75
C ILE A 74 28.10 20.69 17.39
N LEU A 75 28.09 19.92 16.30
CA LEU A 75 28.40 20.43 14.96
C LEU A 75 27.12 20.67 14.15
N TYR A 76 27.26 21.40 13.03
CA TYR A 76 26.21 21.57 12.04
C TYR A 76 26.64 20.94 10.72
N ARG A 77 25.74 20.22 10.07
CA ARG A 77 25.91 19.79 8.67
C ARG A 77 25.15 20.76 7.75
N VAL A 78 25.79 21.12 6.65
CA VAL A 78 25.13 21.87 5.57
C VAL A 78 24.37 20.87 4.71
N GLY A 79 23.06 21.05 4.62
CA GLY A 79 22.15 20.24 3.79
C GLY A 79 21.45 21.09 2.75
N LEU A 80 20.74 20.41 1.86
CA LEU A 80 19.89 21.01 0.83
C LEU A 80 18.43 20.67 1.09
N ALA A 81 17.55 21.66 0.98
CA ALA A 81 16.11 21.45 0.97
C ALA A 81 15.70 20.99 -0.43
N ILE A 82 15.45 19.68 -0.58
CA ILE A 82 14.99 19.08 -1.83
C ILE A 82 13.58 18.54 -1.59
N GLY A 83 12.61 18.99 -2.38
CA GLY A 83 11.23 18.51 -2.33
C GLY A 83 10.94 17.61 -3.53
N TYR A 84 10.39 16.42 -3.27
CA TYR A 84 9.91 15.46 -4.26
C TYR A 84 9.11 14.36 -3.56
N TRP A 85 8.33 13.59 -4.32
CA TRP A 85 7.62 12.43 -3.78
C TRP A 85 8.56 11.23 -3.72
N GLU A 86 9.18 11.04 -2.56
CA GLU A 86 10.14 9.96 -2.33
C GLU A 86 9.44 8.61 -2.09
N PRO A 87 9.80 7.55 -2.84
CA PRO A 87 9.36 6.19 -2.54
C PRO A 87 10.22 5.61 -1.40
N MET A 88 10.11 6.16 -0.18
CA MET A 88 10.92 5.69 0.96
C MET A 88 10.36 4.45 1.66
N ALA A 89 9.09 4.13 1.44
CA ALA A 89 8.40 3.06 2.13
C ALA A 89 7.38 2.38 1.22
N LEU A 90 7.27 1.07 1.38
CA LEU A 90 6.24 0.24 0.76
C LEU A 90 5.28 -0.22 1.86
N THR A 91 3.99 -0.01 1.65
CA THR A 91 2.94 -0.43 2.59
C THR A 91 2.11 -1.52 1.96
N ASP A 92 2.13 -2.72 2.55
CA ASP A 92 1.24 -3.82 2.16
C ASP A 92 -0.04 -3.78 3.00
N VAL A 93 -1.20 -3.95 2.35
CA VAL A 93 -2.52 -3.87 2.99
C VAL A 93 -3.24 -5.21 2.82
N THR A 94 -3.20 -6.03 3.88
CA THR A 94 -3.84 -7.34 3.91
C THR A 94 -5.35 -7.23 4.20
N ARG A 95 -6.19 -7.57 3.22
CA ARG A 95 -7.66 -7.54 3.37
C ARG A 95 -8.26 -8.86 3.90
N SER A 96 -7.57 -9.97 3.68
CA SER A 96 -7.96 -11.30 4.16
C SER A 96 -6.90 -11.82 5.12
N PRO A 97 -7.26 -12.31 6.31
CA PRO A 97 -6.28 -12.79 7.27
C PRO A 97 -5.38 -13.86 6.64
N TYR A 98 -4.07 -13.75 6.90
CA TYR A 98 -3.03 -14.62 6.35
C TYR A 98 -2.80 -14.55 4.81
N CYS A 99 -3.46 -13.66 4.07
CA CYS A 99 -3.13 -13.39 2.64
C CYS A 99 -2.13 -12.22 2.52
N MET A 100 -0.85 -12.47 2.80
CA MET A 100 0.21 -11.47 2.62
C MET A 100 0.70 -11.52 1.17
N VAL A 101 0.22 -10.61 0.31
CA VAL A 101 0.42 -10.70 -1.15
C VAL A 101 1.85 -10.37 -1.59
N ASN A 102 2.66 -9.79 -0.70
CA ASN A 102 4.04 -9.40 -0.93
C ASN A 102 5.07 -10.23 -0.12
N LEU A 103 4.64 -11.38 0.45
CA LEU A 103 5.45 -12.28 1.29
C LEU A 103 5.44 -13.71 0.77
#